data_AF-A0A2V7DFM7-F1
#
_entry.id   AF-A0A2V7DFM7-F1
#
_cell.length_a   1.000
_cell.length_b   1.000
_cell.length_c   1.000
_cell.angle_alpha   90.00
_cell.angle_beta   90.00
_cell.angle_gamma   90.00
#
_symmetry.space_group_name_H-M   'P 1'
#
loop_
_entity.id
_entity.type
_entity.pdbx_description
1 polymer ?
#
loop_
_entity_poly.entity_id
_entity_poly.type
_entity_poly.pdbx_seq_one_letter_code
_entity_poly.pdbx_strand_id
1 'polypeptide(L)'
;MQAAGRAILAQRPRALRTAGRSRERGRSRWSSVQDYLAAIYDLGSTSKPVIAARLAKHMGVSAPAVTEAIQRMSKGGFVKVGQGHEVALTGKGREIAEVMARRHRLLERWLTDTLGLNWTDAHEEAHRLEHAISPRVEDRLAELLGMPSTCPHGNPIPGMAVPVHITEPFPLAHAREGMTVVVERITEEAEADKKLLEHLWRNDVRPGRRLTITDVADGAGTITAASDGQTLTLGLPAAAKIWVYTPAGRSDR
;
A
#
# COMPACT_ATOMS: atom_id res chain seq x y z
N MET A 1 -42.29 -59.30 -14.07
CA MET A 1 -42.23 -58.48 -15.30
C MET A 1 -41.66 -57.12 -14.92
N GLN A 2 -40.35 -56.95 -14.91
CA GLN A 2 -39.49 -56.49 -16.02
C GLN A 2 -39.71 -55.02 -16.46
N ALA A 3 -38.58 -54.29 -16.44
CA ALA A 3 -38.22 -53.09 -17.20
C ALA A 3 -38.87 -51.77 -16.75
N ALA A 4 -38.22 -50.60 -16.69
CA ALA A 4 -36.86 -50.11 -16.95
C ALA A 4 -36.86 -48.69 -16.29
N GLY A 5 -35.82 -48.20 -15.61
CA GLY A 5 -34.50 -47.99 -16.17
C GLY A 5 -34.46 -46.77 -17.09
N ARG A 6 -34.79 -45.56 -16.62
CA ARG A 6 -34.51 -44.30 -17.35
C ARG A 6 -33.53 -43.44 -16.56
N ALA A 7 -32.26 -43.53 -16.97
CA ALA A 7 -31.22 -42.59 -16.62
C ALA A 7 -31.53 -41.21 -17.23
N ILE A 8 -31.65 -40.19 -16.39
CA ILE A 8 -31.68 -38.80 -16.83
C ILE A 8 -30.23 -38.42 -17.15
N LEU A 9 -29.91 -38.32 -18.44
CA LEU A 9 -28.68 -37.67 -18.90
C LEU A 9 -28.69 -36.21 -18.42
N ALA A 10 -27.87 -35.90 -17.41
CA ALA A 10 -27.51 -34.53 -17.09
C ALA A 10 -26.69 -33.95 -18.25
N GLN A 11 -27.31 -33.10 -19.06
CA GLN A 11 -26.63 -32.36 -20.11
C GLN A 11 -25.64 -31.39 -19.47
N ARG A 12 -24.34 -31.59 -19.73
CA ARG A 12 -23.27 -30.68 -19.33
C ARG A 12 -23.50 -29.31 -20.00
N PRO A 13 -23.44 -28.19 -19.28
CA PRO A 13 -23.49 -26.88 -19.92
C PRO A 13 -22.26 -26.68 -20.79
N ARG A 14 -22.53 -26.30 -22.05
CA ARG A 14 -21.56 -26.04 -23.11
C ARG A 14 -20.64 -24.89 -22.69
N ALA A 15 -19.33 -25.14 -22.65
CA ALA A 15 -18.33 -24.14 -22.32
C ALA A 15 -18.45 -22.91 -23.24
N LEU A 16 -18.71 -21.74 -22.66
CA LEU A 16 -18.60 -20.45 -23.33
C LEU A 16 -17.12 -20.20 -23.64
N ARG A 17 -16.72 -20.45 -24.88
CA ARG A 17 -15.47 -19.89 -25.44
C ARG A 17 -15.64 -18.38 -25.54
N THR A 18 -15.02 -17.63 -24.64
CA THR A 18 -14.73 -16.21 -24.85
C THR A 18 -13.27 -16.07 -25.21
N ALA A 19 -12.98 -16.09 -26.51
CA ALA A 19 -11.76 -15.48 -27.05
C ALA A 19 -12.10 -14.02 -27.39
N GLY A 20 -11.28 -13.07 -26.94
CA GLY A 20 -11.25 -11.72 -27.51
C GLY A 20 -11.37 -10.57 -26.51
N ARG A 21 -10.22 -10.02 -26.12
CA ARG A 21 -9.92 -8.61 -25.78
C ARG A 21 -11.04 -7.75 -25.17
N SER A 22 -10.86 -7.34 -23.91
CA SER A 22 -11.01 -5.94 -23.43
C SER A 22 -11.03 -5.89 -21.90
N ARG A 23 -10.33 -4.92 -21.29
CA ARG A 23 -10.70 -4.40 -19.94
C ARG A 23 -10.09 -3.05 -19.53
N GLU A 24 -9.22 -2.40 -20.32
CA GLU A 24 -8.54 -1.16 -19.91
C GLU A 24 -9.04 0.15 -20.56
N ARG A 25 -10.24 0.18 -21.17
CA ARG A 25 -10.80 1.42 -21.71
C ARG A 25 -11.83 1.99 -20.72
N GLY A 26 -11.43 2.95 -19.89
CA GLY A 26 -12.35 3.67 -19.00
C GLY A 26 -11.76 4.66 -17.99
N ARG A 27 -10.44 4.73 -17.78
CA ARG A 27 -9.85 5.66 -16.79
C ARG A 27 -9.71 7.08 -17.36
N SER A 28 -10.24 8.08 -16.66
CA SER A 28 -10.10 9.48 -17.06
C SER A 28 -8.63 9.90 -17.04
N ARG A 29 -8.23 10.77 -17.97
CA ARG A 29 -6.91 11.40 -17.97
C ARG A 29 -6.64 12.15 -16.66
N TRP A 30 -7.70 12.66 -16.00
CA TRP A 30 -7.58 13.31 -14.71
C TRP A 30 -7.25 12.33 -13.59
N SER A 31 -7.93 11.17 -13.53
CA SER A 31 -7.61 10.11 -12.57
C SER A 31 -6.15 9.66 -12.71
N SER A 32 -5.64 9.55 -13.94
CA SER A 32 -4.21 9.27 -14.13
C SER A 32 -3.29 10.35 -13.56
N VAL A 33 -3.63 11.64 -13.69
CA VAL A 33 -2.84 12.72 -13.05
C VAL A 33 -2.88 12.57 -11.53
N GLN A 34 -4.07 12.29 -10.97
CA GLN A 34 -4.24 12.07 -9.54
C GLN A 34 -3.39 10.89 -9.03
N ASP A 35 -3.39 9.76 -9.76
CA ASP A 35 -2.55 8.58 -9.46
C ASP A 35 -1.07 8.97 -9.35
N TYR A 36 -0.56 9.74 -10.32
CA TYR A 36 0.84 10.18 -10.29
C TYR A 36 1.13 11.15 -9.14
N LEU A 37 0.21 12.05 -8.79
CA LEU A 37 0.40 12.98 -7.69
C LEU A 37 0.43 12.25 -6.34
N ALA A 38 -0.46 11.28 -6.14
CA ALA A 38 -0.45 10.38 -4.98
C ALA A 38 0.87 9.60 -4.89
N ALA A 39 1.29 8.96 -5.98
CA ALA A 39 2.56 8.24 -6.03
C ALA A 39 3.79 9.11 -5.70
N ILE A 40 3.83 10.36 -6.18
CA ILE A 40 4.92 11.30 -5.82
C ILE A 40 4.86 11.65 -4.33
N TYR A 41 3.67 11.86 -3.78
CA TYR A 41 3.48 12.16 -2.37
C TYR A 41 3.97 11.00 -1.49
N ASP A 42 3.59 9.77 -1.83
CA ASP A 42 3.96 8.58 -1.05
C ASP A 42 5.45 8.27 -1.13
N LEU A 43 6.05 8.32 -2.33
CA LEU A 43 7.50 8.14 -2.50
C LEU A 43 8.31 9.25 -1.81
N GLY A 44 7.74 10.46 -1.73
CA GLY A 44 8.32 11.62 -1.06
C GLY A 44 8.33 11.52 0.47
N SER A 45 7.60 10.56 1.06
CA SER A 45 7.65 10.27 2.50
C SER A 45 8.92 9.52 2.92
N THR A 46 9.74 9.08 1.96
CA THR A 46 11.01 8.40 2.20
C THR A 46 12.19 9.37 2.06
N SER A 47 13.36 9.04 2.62
CA SER A 47 14.59 9.85 2.49
C SER A 47 15.20 9.84 1.08
N LYS A 48 14.60 9.10 0.13
CA LYS A 48 15.10 8.94 -1.23
C LYS A 48 14.41 9.95 -2.15
N PRO A 49 15.13 10.60 -3.08
CA PRO A 49 14.52 11.54 -4.03
C PRO A 49 13.52 10.81 -4.95
N VAL A 50 12.44 11.51 -5.32
CA VAL A 50 11.47 10.99 -6.29
C VAL A 50 11.99 11.26 -7.70
N ILE A 51 12.26 10.20 -8.45
CA ILE A 51 12.76 10.28 -9.83
C ILE A 51 11.89 9.44 -10.77
N ALA A 52 11.96 9.72 -12.07
CA ALA A 52 11.17 9.01 -13.09
C ALA A 52 11.31 7.48 -13.02
N ALA A 53 12.51 6.97 -12.73
CA ALA A 53 12.74 5.52 -12.60
C ALA A 53 11.99 4.90 -11.40
N ARG A 54 11.94 5.59 -10.26
CA ARG A 54 11.18 5.14 -9.08
C ARG A 54 9.68 5.19 -9.35
N LEU A 55 9.20 6.26 -9.97
CA LEU A 55 7.81 6.38 -10.38
C LEU A 55 7.41 5.27 -11.37
N ALA A 56 8.25 4.98 -12.37
CA ALA A 56 7.98 3.90 -13.33
C ALA A 56 7.84 2.54 -12.65
N LYS A 57 8.75 2.25 -11.70
CA LYS A 57 8.70 1.02 -10.90
C LYS A 57 7.45 0.96 -10.01
N HIS A 58 7.14 2.03 -9.29
CA HIS A 58 6.01 2.09 -8.38
C HIS A 58 4.66 1.99 -9.13
N MET A 59 4.55 2.70 -10.26
CA MET A 59 3.34 2.72 -11.09
C MET A 59 3.19 1.50 -12.02
N GLY A 60 4.22 0.65 -12.14
CA GLY A 60 4.21 -0.49 -13.06
C GLY A 60 4.12 -0.10 -14.55
N VAL A 61 4.62 1.08 -14.93
CA VAL A 61 4.57 1.60 -16.32
C VAL A 61 5.97 1.86 -16.88
N SER A 62 6.05 2.08 -18.20
CA SER A 62 7.32 2.34 -18.88
C SER A 62 7.90 3.71 -18.54
N ALA A 63 9.24 3.81 -18.51
CA ALA A 63 9.93 5.08 -18.28
C ALA A 63 9.55 6.21 -19.25
N PRO A 64 9.33 5.96 -20.57
CA PRO A 64 8.80 6.98 -21.48
C PRO A 64 7.42 7.48 -21.07
N ALA A 65 6.51 6.60 -20.66
CA ALA A 65 5.16 6.99 -20.22
C ALA A 65 5.19 7.90 -18.98
N VAL A 66 6.06 7.60 -18.01
CA VAL A 66 6.29 8.45 -16.84
C VAL A 66 6.86 9.81 -17.24
N THR A 67 7.82 9.83 -18.16
CA THR A 67 8.43 11.08 -18.63
C THR A 67 7.39 12.00 -19.27
N GLU A 68 6.54 11.46 -20.12
CA GLU A 68 5.43 12.22 -20.70
C GLU A 68 4.43 12.70 -19.63
N ALA A 69 4.12 11.86 -18.64
CA ALA A 69 3.23 12.24 -17.54
C ALA A 69 3.81 13.42 -16.73
N ILE A 70 5.09 13.34 -16.35
CA ILE A 70 5.80 14.42 -15.64
C ILE A 70 5.77 15.71 -16.47
N GLN A 71 6.08 15.65 -17.77
CA GLN A 71 6.05 16.83 -18.64
C GLN A 71 4.65 17.47 -18.69
N ARG A 72 3.59 16.65 -18.80
CA ARG A 72 2.21 17.14 -18.77
C ARG A 72 1.85 17.77 -17.42
N MET A 73 2.18 17.12 -16.31
CA MET A 73 1.91 17.65 -14.97
C MET A 73 2.70 18.92 -14.68
N SER A 74 3.93 19.02 -15.17
CA SER A 74 4.77 20.21 -15.07
C SER A 74 4.15 21.39 -15.82
N LYS A 75 3.73 21.18 -17.07
CA LYS A 75 2.96 22.18 -17.85
C LYS A 75 1.64 22.59 -17.16
N GLY A 76 1.01 21.66 -16.43
CA GLY A 76 -0.21 21.92 -15.64
C GLY A 76 0.03 22.60 -14.28
N GLY A 77 1.29 22.85 -13.91
CA GLY A 77 1.68 23.47 -12.65
C GLY A 77 1.54 22.58 -11.41
N PHE A 78 1.44 21.26 -11.57
CA PHE A 78 1.28 20.32 -10.45
C PHE A 78 2.61 19.80 -9.90
N VAL A 79 3.65 19.75 -10.73
CA VAL A 79 4.99 19.29 -10.33
C VAL A 79 6.07 20.22 -10.85
N LYS A 80 7.25 20.16 -10.24
CA LYS A 80 8.50 20.78 -10.70
C LYS A 80 9.56 19.71 -10.82
N VAL A 81 10.45 19.85 -11.80
CA VAL A 81 11.61 18.97 -11.99
C VAL A 81 12.87 19.77 -11.66
N GLY A 82 13.61 19.36 -10.64
CA GLY A 82 14.86 19.98 -10.22
C GLY A 82 16.05 19.60 -11.11
N GLN A 83 17.21 20.22 -10.86
CA GLN A 83 18.44 19.99 -11.62
C GLN A 83 18.92 18.53 -11.59
N GLY A 84 18.64 17.80 -10.49
CA GLY A 84 18.95 16.37 -10.36
C GLY A 84 17.87 15.42 -10.91
N HIS A 85 16.96 15.90 -11.76
CA HIS A 85 15.78 15.16 -12.23
C HIS A 85 14.80 14.74 -11.12
N GLU A 86 14.93 15.34 -9.94
CA GLU A 86 14.00 15.14 -8.84
C GLU A 86 12.65 15.78 -9.17
N VAL A 87 11.59 15.01 -8.99
CA VAL A 87 10.20 15.44 -9.22
C VAL A 87 9.60 15.81 -7.87
N ALA A 88 9.23 17.08 -7.72
CA ALA A 88 8.60 17.58 -6.51
C ALA A 88 7.19 18.10 -6.80
N LEU A 89 6.25 17.88 -5.88
CA LEU A 89 4.91 18.47 -5.94
C LEU A 89 5.00 20.00 -5.75
N THR A 90 4.22 20.75 -6.51
CA THR A 90 3.90 22.15 -6.16
C THR A 90 2.85 22.19 -5.05
N GLY A 91 2.52 23.36 -4.51
CA GLY A 91 1.40 23.49 -3.57
C GLY A 91 0.09 22.93 -4.14
N LYS A 92 -0.24 23.31 -5.38
CA LYS A 92 -1.40 22.78 -6.11
C LYS A 92 -1.35 21.25 -6.28
N GLY A 93 -0.20 20.69 -6.61
CA GLY A 93 -0.04 19.24 -6.74
C GLY A 93 -0.19 18.51 -5.41
N ARG A 94 0.36 19.10 -4.34
CA ARG A 94 0.30 18.57 -2.97
C ARG A 94 -1.12 18.50 -2.44
N GLU A 95 -1.90 19.57 -2.61
CA GLU A 95 -3.31 19.58 -2.17
C GLU A 95 -4.11 18.42 -2.78
N ILE A 96 -3.92 18.16 -4.08
CA ILE A 96 -4.60 17.06 -4.76
C ILE A 96 -4.08 15.70 -4.28
N ALA A 97 -2.76 15.57 -4.12
CA ALA A 97 -2.15 14.32 -3.66
C ALA A 97 -2.63 13.95 -2.24
N GLU A 98 -2.72 14.93 -1.34
CA GLU A 98 -3.20 14.73 0.03
C GLU A 98 -4.67 14.31 0.06
N VAL A 99 -5.51 14.89 -0.79
CA VAL A 99 -6.91 14.44 -0.96
C VAL A 99 -6.97 12.98 -1.42
N MET A 100 -6.11 12.59 -2.38
CA MET A 100 -6.12 11.21 -2.88
C MET A 100 -5.61 10.22 -1.84
N ALA A 101 -4.47 10.51 -1.20
CA ALA A 101 -3.95 9.70 -0.12
C ALA A 101 -4.95 9.58 1.05
N ARG A 102 -5.66 10.66 1.41
CA ARG A 102 -6.71 10.62 2.45
C ARG A 102 -7.85 9.70 2.07
N ARG A 103 -8.36 9.81 0.85
CA ARG A 103 -9.45 8.98 0.34
C ARG A 103 -9.08 7.51 0.27
N HIS A 104 -7.93 7.21 -0.30
CA HIS A 104 -7.38 5.85 -0.38
C HIS A 104 -7.32 5.22 1.02
N ARG A 105 -6.66 5.88 1.96
CA ARG A 105 -6.43 5.38 3.31
C ARG A 105 -7.71 5.23 4.15
N LEU A 106 -8.69 6.12 3.97
CA LEU A 106 -10.02 5.97 4.59
C LEU A 106 -10.81 4.82 3.99
N LEU A 107 -10.75 4.64 2.67
CA LEU A 107 -11.39 3.52 1.99
C LEU A 107 -10.77 2.19 2.43
N GLU A 108 -9.44 2.09 2.50
CA GLU A 108 -8.77 0.91 3.04
C GLU A 108 -9.24 0.58 4.46
N ARG A 109 -9.32 1.58 5.35
CA ARG A 109 -9.87 1.41 6.70
C ARG A 109 -11.29 0.87 6.69
N TRP A 110 -12.17 1.47 5.92
CA TRP A 110 -13.55 1.02 5.85
C TRP A 110 -13.69 -0.40 5.28
N LEU A 111 -12.99 -0.69 4.17
CA LEU A 111 -12.99 -1.98 3.49
C LEU A 111 -12.45 -3.11 4.37
N THR A 112 -11.45 -2.82 5.20
CA THR A 112 -10.87 -3.80 6.13
C THR A 112 -11.67 -3.91 7.42
N ASP A 113 -11.85 -2.80 8.15
CA ASP A 113 -12.43 -2.81 9.50
C ASP A 113 -13.94 -3.08 9.49
N THR A 114 -14.66 -2.67 8.43
CA THR A 114 -16.12 -2.83 8.34
C THR A 114 -16.53 -4.01 7.45
N LEU A 115 -15.90 -4.17 6.28
CA LEU A 115 -16.28 -5.24 5.34
C LEU A 115 -15.45 -6.52 5.51
N GLY A 116 -14.37 -6.49 6.29
CA GLY A 116 -13.54 -7.66 6.55
C GLY A 116 -12.71 -8.12 5.36
N LEU A 117 -12.45 -7.25 4.38
CA LEU A 117 -11.52 -7.57 3.29
C LEU A 117 -10.10 -7.72 3.85
N ASN A 118 -9.33 -8.64 3.25
CA ASN A 118 -7.89 -8.66 3.49
C ASN A 118 -7.23 -7.42 2.87
N TRP A 119 -6.01 -7.12 3.29
CA TRP A 119 -5.28 -5.93 2.86
C TRP A 119 -5.09 -5.82 1.35
N THR A 120 -4.84 -6.93 0.67
CA THR A 120 -4.63 -6.95 -0.78
C THR A 120 -5.90 -6.58 -1.53
N ASP A 121 -7.03 -7.19 -1.17
CA ASP A 121 -8.32 -6.89 -1.80
C ASP A 121 -8.78 -5.47 -1.45
N ALA A 122 -8.57 -5.03 -0.19
CA ALA A 122 -8.91 -3.69 0.25
C ALA A 122 -8.11 -2.60 -0.50
N HIS A 123 -6.80 -2.80 -0.69
CA HIS A 123 -5.95 -1.87 -1.44
C HIS A 123 -6.39 -1.76 -2.90
N GLU A 124 -6.67 -2.90 -3.55
CA GLU A 124 -7.15 -2.92 -4.94
C GLU A 124 -8.52 -2.23 -5.10
N GLU A 125 -9.44 -2.43 -4.16
CA GLU A 125 -10.76 -1.80 -4.18
C GLU A 125 -10.68 -0.30 -3.83
N ALA A 126 -9.86 0.09 -2.86
CA ALA A 126 -9.64 1.49 -2.52
C ALA A 126 -9.16 2.30 -3.74
N HIS A 127 -8.18 1.76 -4.49
CA HIS A 127 -7.68 2.37 -5.73
C HIS A 127 -8.75 2.55 -6.82
N ARG A 128 -9.78 1.68 -6.84
CA ARG A 128 -10.90 1.80 -7.79
C ARG A 128 -11.90 2.87 -7.36
N LEU A 129 -12.06 3.06 -6.07
CA LEU A 129 -13.12 3.89 -5.48
C LEU A 129 -12.67 5.34 -5.19
N GLU A 130 -11.39 5.57 -4.92
CA GLU A 130 -10.87 6.86 -4.44
C GLU A 130 -11.18 8.05 -5.34
N HIS A 131 -11.20 7.86 -6.66
CA HIS A 131 -11.51 8.93 -7.61
C HIS A 131 -13.00 9.25 -7.69
N ALA A 132 -13.86 8.33 -7.24
CA ALA A 132 -15.30 8.44 -7.34
C ALA A 132 -15.96 9.05 -6.10
N ILE A 133 -15.27 9.10 -4.97
CA ILE A 133 -15.83 9.65 -3.73
C ILE A 133 -15.76 11.17 -3.71
N SER A 134 -16.86 11.79 -3.29
CA SER A 134 -16.97 13.24 -3.12
C SER A 134 -16.45 13.67 -1.74
N PRO A 135 -16.08 14.94 -1.54
CA PRO A 135 -15.69 15.45 -0.21
C PRO A 135 -16.73 15.15 0.88
N ARG A 136 -18.03 15.25 0.54
CA ARG A 136 -19.12 14.92 1.47
C ARG A 136 -19.07 13.45 1.92
N VAL A 137 -18.78 12.53 1.01
CA VAL A 137 -18.69 11.10 1.34
C VAL A 137 -17.42 10.81 2.13
N GLU A 138 -16.31 11.44 1.75
CA GLU A 138 -15.03 11.37 2.46
C GLU A 138 -15.16 11.80 3.93
N ASP A 139 -15.80 12.95 4.19
CA ASP A 139 -16.03 13.46 5.55
C ASP A 139 -16.88 12.51 6.38
N ARG A 140 -17.97 11.99 5.80
CA ARG A 140 -18.84 11.00 6.47
C ARG A 140 -18.15 9.67 6.72
N LEU A 141 -17.25 9.26 5.83
CA LEU A 141 -16.45 8.05 6.00
C LEU A 141 -15.47 8.22 7.16
N ALA A 142 -14.81 9.38 7.24
CA ALA A 142 -13.93 9.71 8.36
C ALA A 142 -14.67 9.71 9.70
N GLU A 143 -15.85 10.32 9.78
CA GLU A 143 -16.71 10.31 10.98
C GLU A 143 -17.15 8.89 11.35
N LEU A 144 -17.61 8.10 10.37
CA LEU A 144 -18.04 6.71 10.57
C LEU A 144 -16.94 5.85 11.19
N LEU A 145 -15.69 6.07 10.76
CA LEU A 145 -14.51 5.35 11.24
C LEU A 145 -13.96 5.90 12.57
N GLY A 146 -14.60 6.91 13.17
CA GLY A 146 -14.16 7.51 14.43
C GLY A 146 -12.92 8.39 14.29
N MET A 147 -12.72 9.04 13.14
CA MET A 147 -11.59 9.92 12.84
C MET A 147 -10.22 9.23 13.02
N PRO A 148 -9.97 8.11 12.30
CA PRO A 148 -8.73 7.35 12.46
C PRO A 148 -7.50 8.17 12.06
N SER A 149 -6.39 7.99 12.78
CA SER A 149 -5.11 8.63 12.46
C SER A 149 -4.38 7.97 11.29
N THR A 150 -4.61 6.68 11.04
CA THR A 150 -3.87 5.89 10.05
C THR A 150 -4.76 4.93 9.26
N CYS A 151 -4.29 4.51 8.09
CA CYS A 151 -4.84 3.38 7.35
C CYS A 151 -4.59 2.04 8.09
N PRO A 152 -5.11 0.89 7.62
CA PRO A 152 -4.87 -0.42 8.24
C PRO A 152 -3.40 -0.81 8.28
N HIS A 153 -2.63 -0.29 7.32
CA HIS A 153 -1.19 -0.51 7.16
C HIS A 153 -0.33 0.44 8.00
N GLY A 154 -0.94 1.40 8.71
CA GLY A 154 -0.25 2.34 9.60
C GLY A 154 0.17 3.66 8.95
N ASN A 155 -0.08 3.85 7.64
CA ASN A 155 0.25 5.13 7.00
C ASN A 155 -0.68 6.25 7.48
N PRO A 156 -0.15 7.43 7.86
CA PRO A 156 -0.95 8.55 8.37
C PRO A 156 -2.00 9.02 7.37
N ILE A 157 -3.22 9.30 7.84
CA ILE A 157 -4.27 9.89 7.01
C ILE A 157 -4.07 11.42 6.99
N PRO A 158 -3.86 12.05 5.82
CA PRO A 158 -3.71 13.50 5.74
C PRO A 158 -4.87 14.25 6.41
N GLY A 159 -4.56 15.33 7.12
CA GLY A 159 -5.54 16.11 7.88
C GLY A 159 -6.04 15.46 9.19
N MET A 160 -5.50 14.29 9.57
CA MET A 160 -5.77 13.64 10.87
C MET A 160 -4.60 13.82 11.84
N ALA A 161 -4.83 13.46 13.11
CA ALA A 161 -3.77 13.42 14.11
C ALA A 161 -2.65 12.45 13.66
N VAL A 162 -1.41 12.91 13.75
CA VAL A 162 -0.24 12.08 13.41
C VAL A 162 0.09 11.17 14.59
N PRO A 163 0.36 9.87 14.38
CA PRO A 163 0.84 8.98 15.44
C PRO A 163 2.12 9.53 16.08
N VAL A 164 2.19 9.47 17.41
CA VAL A 164 3.37 9.89 18.18
C VAL A 164 4.07 8.65 18.71
N HIS A 165 5.36 8.53 18.40
CA HIS A 165 6.22 7.45 18.89
C HIS A 165 7.22 7.97 19.92
N ILE A 166 7.49 7.16 20.95
CA ILE A 166 8.49 7.47 21.99
C ILE A 166 9.90 7.41 21.41
N THR A 167 10.14 6.46 20.51
CA THR A 167 11.39 6.32 19.76
C THR A 167 11.13 6.57 18.29
N GLU A 168 12.08 7.21 17.61
CA GLU A 168 12.00 7.46 16.18
C GLU A 168 11.83 6.13 15.40
N PRO A 169 10.79 6.00 14.56
CA PRO A 169 10.64 4.85 13.69
C PRO A 169 11.78 4.75 12.66
N PHE A 170 12.15 3.51 12.32
CA PHE A 170 13.20 3.20 11.35
C PHE A 170 12.84 1.96 10.51
N PRO A 171 13.45 1.77 9.33
CA PRO A 171 13.21 0.58 8.52
C PRO A 171 13.65 -0.71 9.23
N LEU A 172 12.84 -1.78 9.14
CA LEU A 172 13.14 -3.09 9.72
C LEU A 172 14.49 -3.65 9.23
N ALA A 173 14.89 -3.31 8.00
CA ALA A 173 16.20 -3.67 7.45
C ALA A 173 17.41 -3.14 8.25
N HIS A 174 17.21 -2.16 9.15
CA HIS A 174 18.26 -1.64 10.04
C HIS A 174 18.18 -2.23 11.46
N ALA A 175 17.22 -3.12 11.73
CA ALA A 175 17.15 -3.82 13.01
C ALA A 175 18.30 -4.84 13.14
N ARG A 176 18.72 -5.10 14.37
CA ARG A 176 19.81 -6.02 14.70
C ARG A 176 19.26 -7.28 15.36
N GLU A 177 19.99 -8.37 15.25
CA GLU A 177 19.70 -9.60 15.98
C GLU A 177 19.52 -9.33 17.49
N GLY A 178 18.54 -9.99 18.09
CA GLY A 178 18.16 -9.81 19.49
C GLY A 178 17.27 -8.58 19.77
N MET A 179 17.09 -7.66 18.81
CA MET A 179 16.19 -6.53 19.01
C MET A 179 14.73 -7.00 19.09
N THR A 180 13.99 -6.37 19.99
CA THR A 180 12.52 -6.40 19.97
C THR A 180 12.02 -5.08 19.41
N VAL A 181 11.19 -5.16 18.39
CA VAL A 181 10.62 -4.00 17.70
C VAL A 181 9.11 -4.13 17.58
N VAL A 182 8.42 -3.02 17.34
CA VAL A 182 6.98 -2.99 17.05
C VAL A 182 6.79 -2.42 15.65
N VAL A 183 5.99 -3.11 14.84
CA VAL A 183 5.63 -2.62 13.49
C VAL A 183 4.88 -1.30 13.63
N GLU A 184 5.42 -0.27 13.01
CA GLU A 184 4.81 1.07 12.94
C GLU A 184 3.86 1.12 11.75
N ARG A 185 4.42 0.97 10.54
CA ARG A 185 3.66 0.93 9.29
C ARG A 185 4.34 0.07 8.23
N ILE A 186 3.53 -0.31 7.25
CA ILE A 186 3.97 -0.89 5.98
C ILE A 186 3.83 0.23 4.95
N THR A 187 4.89 0.54 4.22
CA THR A 187 4.84 1.67 3.28
C THR A 187 3.94 1.36 2.09
N GLU A 188 3.45 2.41 1.43
CA GLU A 188 2.71 2.32 0.17
C GLU A 188 3.51 1.56 -0.92
N GLU A 189 4.85 1.67 -0.92
CA GLU A 189 5.72 0.87 -1.80
C GLU A 189 5.71 -0.64 -1.51
N ALA A 190 5.34 -1.05 -0.30
CA ALA A 190 5.11 -2.45 0.06
C ALA A 190 3.67 -2.88 -0.22
N GLU A 191 2.69 -2.00 -0.05
CA GLU A 191 1.29 -2.27 -0.38
C GLU A 191 1.07 -2.55 -1.88
N ALA A 192 1.75 -1.80 -2.73
CA ALA A 192 1.75 -2.01 -4.18
C ALA A 192 2.36 -3.37 -4.60
N ASP A 193 3.10 -4.04 -3.72
CA ASP A 193 3.63 -5.39 -3.95
C ASP A 193 2.67 -6.43 -3.36
N LYS A 194 1.69 -6.86 -4.16
CA LYS A 194 0.67 -7.85 -3.78
C LYS A 194 1.24 -9.08 -3.09
N LYS A 195 2.36 -9.63 -3.59
CA LYS A 195 2.96 -10.85 -3.02
C LYS A 195 3.55 -10.57 -1.65
N LEU A 196 4.21 -9.42 -1.48
CA LEU A 196 4.73 -9.00 -0.18
C LEU A 196 3.59 -8.74 0.80
N LEU A 197 2.56 -7.99 0.39
CA LEU A 197 1.43 -7.66 1.26
C LEU A 197 0.67 -8.91 1.72
N GLU A 198 0.38 -9.85 0.81
CA GLU A 198 -0.21 -11.16 1.14
C GLU A 198 0.67 -11.98 2.08
N HIS A 199 2.00 -11.87 1.95
CA HIS A 199 2.95 -12.56 2.82
C HIS A 199 2.97 -11.97 4.22
N LEU A 200 2.95 -10.64 4.36
CA LEU A 200 2.88 -9.95 5.66
C LEU A 200 1.56 -10.26 6.37
N TRP A 201 0.44 -10.18 5.65
CA TRP A 201 -0.88 -10.49 6.20
C TRP A 201 -0.98 -11.91 6.76
N ARG A 202 -0.51 -12.91 6.01
CA ARG A 202 -0.54 -14.33 6.45
C ARG A 202 0.33 -14.62 7.67
N ASN A 203 1.37 -13.83 7.90
CA ASN A 203 2.30 -13.98 9.04
C ASN A 203 2.00 -12.99 10.18
N ASP A 204 0.81 -12.36 10.18
CA ASP A 204 0.37 -11.39 11.19
C ASP A 204 1.34 -10.20 11.40
N VAL A 205 2.11 -9.84 10.37
CA VAL A 205 3.00 -8.67 10.42
C VAL A 205 2.22 -7.43 10.05
N ARG A 206 1.72 -6.74 11.08
CA ARG A 206 0.87 -5.57 10.97
C ARG A 206 1.17 -4.51 12.02
N PRO A 207 0.77 -3.23 11.80
CA PRO A 207 0.94 -2.17 12.79
C PRO A 207 0.55 -2.60 14.21
N GLY A 208 1.39 -2.26 15.19
CA GLY A 208 1.26 -2.65 16.59
C GLY A 208 1.78 -4.06 16.91
N ARG A 209 2.10 -4.90 15.91
CA ARG A 209 2.66 -6.23 16.15
C ARG A 209 4.08 -6.15 16.67
N ARG A 210 4.37 -6.88 17.74
CA ARG A 210 5.72 -7.04 18.26
C ARG A 210 6.47 -8.14 17.52
N LEU A 211 7.69 -7.84 17.11
CA LEU A 211 8.61 -8.76 16.44
C LEU A 211 9.90 -8.86 17.25
N THR A 212 10.47 -10.07 17.33
CA THR A 212 11.83 -10.28 17.83
C THR A 212 12.72 -10.68 16.67
N ILE A 213 13.81 -9.96 16.45
CA ILE A 213 14.75 -10.26 15.37
C ILE A 213 15.63 -11.43 15.82
N THR A 214 15.51 -12.56 15.13
CA THR A 214 16.21 -13.80 15.50
C THR A 214 17.48 -14.04 14.70
N ASP A 215 17.60 -13.43 13.52
CA ASP A 215 18.79 -13.55 12.67
C ASP A 215 18.86 -12.39 11.67
N VAL A 216 20.09 -11.93 11.38
CA VAL A 216 20.39 -10.97 10.30
C VAL A 216 21.57 -11.53 9.50
N ALA A 217 21.26 -12.20 8.40
CA ALA A 217 22.26 -12.79 7.52
C ALA A 217 22.67 -11.77 6.42
N ASP A 218 23.58 -10.85 6.75
CA ASP A 218 24.04 -9.79 5.84
C ASP A 218 24.55 -10.33 4.49
N GLY A 219 25.30 -11.44 4.51
CA GLY A 219 25.82 -12.07 3.29
C GLY A 219 24.74 -12.64 2.37
N ALA A 220 23.61 -13.09 2.93
CA ALA A 220 22.45 -13.56 2.18
C ALA A 220 21.46 -12.42 1.87
N GLY A 221 21.62 -11.26 2.50
CA GLY A 221 20.74 -10.11 2.36
C GLY A 221 19.34 -10.37 2.92
N THR A 222 19.24 -11.09 4.06
CA THR A 222 17.96 -11.46 4.69
C THR A 222 17.90 -11.12 6.17
N ILE A 223 16.70 -10.83 6.66
CA ILE A 223 16.39 -10.65 8.08
C ILE A 223 15.26 -11.61 8.48
N THR A 224 15.40 -12.26 9.63
CA THR A 224 14.37 -13.15 10.18
C THR A 224 13.83 -12.58 11.48
N ALA A 225 12.50 -12.51 11.57
CA ALA A 225 11.77 -12.04 12.73
C ALA A 225 10.78 -13.12 13.21
N ALA A 226 10.61 -13.23 14.53
CA ALA A 226 9.64 -14.11 15.16
C ALA A 226 8.49 -13.31 15.80
N SER A 227 7.28 -13.85 15.71
CA SER A 227 6.09 -13.35 16.41
C SER A 227 5.13 -14.51 16.70
N ASP A 228 4.68 -14.65 17.95
CA ASP A 228 3.77 -15.73 18.42
C ASP A 228 4.15 -17.15 17.93
N GLY A 229 5.44 -17.48 17.98
CA GLY A 229 5.95 -18.79 17.56
C GLY A 229 6.02 -19.01 16.04
N GLN A 230 5.64 -18.02 15.23
CA GLN A 230 5.85 -18.01 13.79
C GLN A 230 7.12 -17.22 13.45
N THR A 231 7.84 -17.67 12.42
CA THR A 231 9.02 -16.99 11.89
C THR A 231 8.76 -16.47 10.49
N LEU A 232 9.16 -15.23 10.24
CA LEU A 232 9.10 -14.58 8.93
C LEU A 232 10.52 -14.20 8.51
N THR A 233 10.96 -14.68 7.35
CA THR A 233 12.21 -14.25 6.72
C THR A 233 11.91 -13.35 5.53
N LEU A 234 12.54 -12.18 5.51
CA LEU A 234 12.42 -11.19 4.44
C LEU A 234 13.78 -10.87 3.85
N GLY A 235 13.84 -10.64 2.54
CA GLY A 235 14.99 -9.94 1.95
C GLY A 235 15.09 -8.51 2.48
N LEU A 236 16.30 -8.00 2.68
CA LEU A 236 16.54 -6.63 3.15
C LEU A 236 15.81 -5.55 2.30
N PRO A 237 15.68 -5.68 0.96
CA PRO A 237 14.90 -4.73 0.18
C PRO A 237 13.40 -4.69 0.55
N ALA A 238 12.82 -5.81 0.96
CA ALA A 238 11.43 -5.88 1.43
C ALA A 238 11.32 -5.35 2.87
N ALA A 239 12.24 -5.74 3.75
CA ALA A 239 12.30 -5.25 5.12
C ALA A 239 12.51 -3.72 5.19
N ALA A 240 13.21 -3.12 4.22
CA ALA A 240 13.39 -1.67 4.15
C ALA A 240 12.08 -0.88 3.93
N LYS A 241 11.00 -1.57 3.56
CA LYS A 241 9.66 -0.99 3.35
C LYS A 241 8.72 -1.20 4.54
N ILE A 242 9.18 -1.88 5.59
CA ILE A 242 8.43 -2.08 6.83
C ILE A 242 9.10 -1.21 7.87
N TRP A 243 8.38 -0.27 8.44
CA TRP A 243 8.92 0.62 9.46
C TRP A 243 8.52 0.10 10.83
N VAL A 244 9.46 0.21 11.76
CA VAL A 244 9.34 -0.31 13.10
C VAL A 244 9.89 0.71 14.09
N TYR A 245 9.51 0.59 15.35
CA TYR A 245 10.11 1.36 16.44
C TYR A 245 10.46 0.44 17.60
N THR A 246 11.40 0.88 18.43
CA THR A 246 11.76 0.14 19.64
C THR A 246 10.73 0.47 20.72
N PRO A 247 10.01 -0.51 21.29
CA PRO A 247 9.09 -0.20 22.38
C PRO A 247 9.90 0.37 23.56
N ALA A 248 9.33 1.34 24.27
CA ALA A 248 9.92 1.78 25.54
C ALA A 248 10.14 0.54 26.42
N GLY A 249 11.36 0.38 26.93
CA GLY A 249 11.69 -0.75 27.79
C GLY A 249 10.66 -0.83 28.92
N ARG A 250 10.10 -2.02 29.15
CA ARG A 250 9.48 -2.26 30.46
C ARG A 250 10.59 -1.99 31.46
N SER A 251 10.43 -0.98 32.31
CA SER A 251 11.12 -1.03 33.58
C SER A 251 10.56 -2.26 34.27
N ASP A 252 11.27 -3.38 34.17
CA ASP A 252 11.02 -4.51 35.08
C ASP A 252 11.16 -3.93 36.49
N ARG A 253 10.03 -3.80 37.16
CA ARG A 253 9.93 -3.66 38.61
C ARG A 253 9.35 -4.95 39.14
#